data_AF-Q5DFJ5-F1
#
_entry.id   AF-Q5DFJ5-F1
#
_cell.length_a   1.000
_cell.length_b   1.000
_cell.length_c   1.000
_cell.angle_alpha   90.00
_cell.angle_beta   90.00
_cell.angle_gamma   90.00
#
_symmetry.space_group_name_H-M   'P 1'
#
loop_
_entity.id
_entity.type
_entity.pdbx_description
1 polymer ?
#
loop_
_entity_poly.entity_id
_entity_poly.type
_entity_poly.pdbx_seq_one_letter_code
_entity_poly.pdbx_strand_id
1 'polypeptide(L)'
;MGSSTSKQYLNEKFFSETFIADIGCDDKGTVLCKDEGLPCLNGGVCALYISDIDDKCIKRCKCPDDYIGDYCQFYAGFYSATIGLVIGLFVTLLIILFAVILIWYCCKEESSTI
;
A
#
# COMPACT_ATOMS: atom_id res chain seq x y z
N MET A 1 -2.29 17.66 -30.33
CA MET A 1 -2.15 17.85 -28.87
C MET A 1 -1.33 16.68 -28.33
N GLY A 2 -0.03 16.87 -28.13
CA GLY A 2 0.86 15.79 -27.70
C GLY A 2 2.27 16.34 -27.52
N SER A 3 2.53 17.01 -26.40
CA SER A 3 3.87 17.57 -26.15
C SER A 3 4.18 17.96 -24.70
N SER A 4 3.33 17.59 -23.72
CA SER A 4 3.59 17.95 -22.31
C SER A 4 4.18 16.78 -21.51
N THR A 5 3.64 15.58 -21.69
CA THR A 5 4.04 14.37 -20.96
C THR A 5 5.44 13.87 -21.30
N SER A 6 5.86 13.97 -22.57
CA SER A 6 7.20 13.49 -22.99
C SER A 6 8.34 14.35 -22.46
N LYS A 7 8.16 15.68 -22.32
CA LYS A 7 9.17 16.58 -21.76
C LYS A 7 9.29 16.44 -20.24
N GLN A 8 8.17 16.25 -19.54
CA GLN A 8 8.19 15.93 -18.10
C GLN A 8 8.90 14.61 -17.84
N TYR A 9 8.53 13.56 -18.58
CA TYR A 9 9.13 12.23 -18.41
C TYR A 9 10.64 12.21 -18.70
N LEU A 10 11.10 12.94 -19.73
CA LEU A 10 12.53 13.10 -20.03
C LEU A 10 13.26 13.87 -18.93
N ASN A 11 12.62 14.90 -18.35
CA ASN A 11 13.22 15.70 -17.28
C ASN A 11 13.29 14.91 -15.96
N GLU A 12 12.23 14.18 -15.59
CA GLU A 12 12.23 13.27 -14.43
C GLU A 12 13.27 12.16 -14.59
N LYS A 13 13.36 11.56 -15.78
CA LYS A 13 14.36 10.52 -16.06
C LYS A 13 15.78 11.06 -16.00
N PHE A 14 16.05 12.22 -16.60
CA PHE A 14 17.37 12.85 -16.58
C PHE A 14 17.77 13.30 -15.18
N PHE A 15 16.83 13.86 -14.41
CA PHE A 15 17.04 14.24 -13.01
C PHE A 15 17.34 13.01 -12.14
N SER A 16 16.58 11.92 -12.31
CA SER A 16 16.80 10.64 -11.61
C SER A 16 18.15 10.02 -11.98
N GLU A 17 18.54 10.00 -13.26
CA GLU A 17 19.84 9.48 -13.70
C GLU A 17 21.02 10.30 -13.13
N THR A 18 20.87 11.63 -13.09
CA THR A 18 21.88 12.52 -12.50
C THR A 18 21.99 12.33 -10.99
N PHE A 19 20.87 12.13 -10.31
CA PHE A 19 20.81 11.88 -8.87
C PHE A 19 21.36 10.51 -8.48
N ILE A 20 21.08 9.47 -9.29
CA ILE A 20 21.69 8.15 -9.13
C ILE A 20 23.21 8.21 -9.32
N ALA A 21 23.70 9.05 -10.24
CA ALA A 21 25.14 9.24 -10.45
C ALA A 21 25.85 9.97 -9.29
N ASP A 22 25.11 10.79 -8.52
CA ASP A 22 25.65 11.58 -7.41
C ASP A 22 25.50 10.87 -6.06
N ILE A 23 24.31 10.35 -5.74
CA ILE A 23 23.98 9.74 -4.44
C ILE A 23 24.04 8.21 -4.47
N GLY A 24 23.73 7.59 -5.62
CA GLY A 24 23.77 6.13 -5.77
C GLY A 24 22.49 5.39 -5.38
N CYS A 25 21.34 6.08 -5.27
CA CYS A 25 20.03 5.47 -4.99
C CYS A 25 18.87 6.33 -5.53
N ASP A 26 17.67 5.73 -5.57
CA ASP A 26 16.45 6.37 -6.10
C ASP A 26 15.20 6.02 -5.26
N ASP A 27 14.05 6.63 -5.53
CA ASP A 27 12.80 6.39 -4.79
C ASP A 27 12.06 5.12 -5.26
N LYS A 28 12.42 4.55 -6.41
CA LYS A 28 11.80 3.34 -7.00
C LYS A 28 12.60 2.05 -6.72
N GLY A 29 13.77 2.16 -6.11
CA GLY A 29 14.69 1.05 -5.88
C GLY A 29 15.12 0.38 -7.18
N THR A 30 15.61 1.17 -8.15
CA THR A 30 16.23 0.67 -9.39
C THR A 30 17.69 0.27 -9.17
N VAL A 31 18.37 0.90 -8.21
CA VAL A 31 19.76 0.55 -7.87
C VAL A 31 19.80 -0.65 -6.95
N LEU A 32 20.47 -1.73 -7.37
CA LEU A 32 20.61 -2.95 -6.57
C LEU A 32 21.68 -2.81 -5.47
N CYS A 33 21.47 -3.51 -4.36
CA CYS A 33 22.48 -3.61 -3.31
C CYS A 33 23.73 -4.36 -3.81
N LYS A 34 24.91 -3.86 -3.44
CA LYS A 34 26.19 -4.52 -3.74
C LYS A 34 26.49 -5.72 -2.85
N ASP A 35 25.89 -5.80 -1.66
CA ASP A 35 26.08 -6.87 -0.69
C ASP A 35 24.74 -7.50 -0.26
N GLU A 36 24.72 -8.82 -0.12
CA GLU A 36 23.53 -9.65 0.18
C GLU A 36 23.13 -9.69 1.66
N GLY A 37 23.44 -8.63 2.41
CA GLY A 37 23.17 -8.59 3.86
C GLY A 37 21.69 -8.52 4.24
N LEU A 38 20.80 -8.21 3.29
CA LEU A 38 19.36 -8.10 3.51
C LEU A 38 18.64 -9.26 2.81
N PRO A 39 18.13 -10.27 3.56
CA PRO A 39 17.46 -11.42 2.96
C PRO A 39 16.03 -11.07 2.56
N CYS A 40 15.84 -10.73 1.28
CA CYS A 40 14.51 -10.54 0.71
C CYS A 40 13.88 -11.89 0.37
N LEU A 41 12.64 -12.11 0.81
CA LEU A 41 11.91 -13.37 0.62
C LEU A 41 11.03 -13.32 -0.64
N ASN A 42 10.50 -14.47 -1.05
CA ASN A 42 9.49 -14.60 -2.10
C ASN A 42 9.83 -13.91 -3.44
N GLY A 43 11.11 -13.92 -3.82
CA GLY A 43 11.57 -13.29 -5.07
C GLY A 43 11.78 -11.78 -4.96
N GLY A 44 11.74 -11.20 -3.76
CA GLY A 44 12.16 -9.83 -3.53
C GLY A 44 13.66 -9.64 -3.79
N VAL A 45 14.04 -8.43 -4.20
CA VAL A 45 15.44 -8.08 -4.48
C VAL A 45 15.89 -6.93 -3.58
N CYS A 46 17.13 -6.96 -3.12
CA CYS A 46 17.68 -5.85 -2.34
C CYS A 46 17.94 -4.66 -3.26
N ALA A 47 17.35 -3.51 -2.93
CA ALA A 47 17.55 -2.26 -3.64
C ALA A 47 17.89 -1.11 -2.67
N LEU A 48 18.55 -0.08 -3.19
CA LEU A 48 18.87 1.13 -2.48
C LEU A 48 17.81 2.18 -2.73
N TYR A 49 17.21 2.65 -1.63
CA TYR A 49 16.21 3.71 -1.63
C TYR A 49 16.81 4.99 -1.07
N ILE A 50 16.35 6.14 -1.54
CA ILE A 50 16.61 7.38 -0.82
C ILE A 50 15.78 7.43 0.47
N SER A 51 16.41 7.84 1.56
CA SER A 51 15.72 8.10 2.82
C SER A 51 15.00 9.46 2.76
N ASP A 52 13.77 9.52 3.27
CA ASP A 52 12.97 10.75 3.29
C ASP A 52 13.51 11.82 4.26
N ILE A 53 14.38 11.42 5.20
CA ILE A 53 14.85 12.25 6.32
C ILE A 53 16.25 12.79 6.08
N ASP A 54 17.11 11.97 5.48
CA ASP A 54 18.50 12.27 5.20
C ASP A 54 18.73 11.86 3.74
N ASP A 55 19.40 12.69 2.92
CA ASP A 55 19.80 12.36 1.53
C ASP A 55 20.85 11.23 1.48
N LYS A 56 20.51 10.08 2.05
CA LYS A 56 21.35 8.90 2.23
C LYS A 56 20.62 7.70 1.66
N CYS A 57 21.41 6.80 1.09
CA CYS A 57 20.91 5.54 0.59
C CYS A 57 20.70 4.54 1.72
N ILE A 58 19.49 3.99 1.77
CA ILE A 58 19.11 2.93 2.69
C ILE A 58 18.79 1.65 1.91
N LYS A 59 19.22 0.51 2.43
CA LYS A 59 18.92 -0.80 1.84
C LYS A 59 17.50 -1.21 2.25
N ARG A 60 16.65 -1.57 1.28
CA ARG A 60 15.32 -2.17 1.51
C ARG A 60 15.03 -3.24 0.47
N CYS A 61 14.07 -4.11 0.75
CA CYS A 61 13.60 -5.09 -0.22
C CYS A 61 12.58 -4.47 -1.17
N LYS A 62 12.82 -4.63 -2.47
CA LYS A 62 11.84 -4.40 -3.51
C LYS A 62 11.04 -5.67 -3.73
N CYS A 63 9.77 -5.63 -3.34
CA CYS A 63 8.88 -6.78 -3.41
C CYS A 63 8.18 -6.88 -4.77
N PRO A 64 7.87 -8.11 -5.22
CA PRO A 64 6.90 -8.33 -6.28
C PRO A 64 5.51 -7.81 -5.87
N ASP A 65 4.65 -7.51 -6.85
CA ASP A 65 3.31 -6.93 -6.60
C ASP A 65 2.43 -7.77 -5.66
N ASP A 66 2.68 -9.08 -5.62
CA ASP A 66 1.95 -10.04 -4.78
C ASP A 66 2.42 -10.10 -3.32
N TYR A 67 3.52 -9.44 -2.96
CA TYR A 67 4.13 -9.53 -1.64
C TYR A 67 4.44 -8.16 -1.03
N ILE A 68 4.31 -8.08 0.29
CA ILE A 68 4.55 -6.85 1.06
C ILE A 68 5.34 -7.15 2.35
N GLY A 69 5.78 -6.08 3.01
CA GLY A 69 6.57 -6.11 4.24
C GLY A 69 8.04 -5.81 3.98
N ASP A 70 8.80 -5.52 5.04
CA ASP A 70 10.21 -5.09 4.96
C ASP A 70 11.12 -6.10 4.26
N TYR A 71 10.74 -7.38 4.29
CA TYR A 71 11.45 -8.50 3.67
C TYR A 71 10.60 -9.24 2.64
N CYS A 72 9.49 -8.66 2.17
CA CYS A 72 8.53 -9.31 1.28
C CYS A 72 7.95 -10.62 1.86
N GLN A 73 7.77 -10.66 3.18
CA GLN A 73 7.37 -11.86 3.91
C GLN A 73 5.88 -12.16 3.85
N PHE A 74 5.03 -11.17 3.52
CA PHE A 74 3.59 -11.33 3.54
C PHE A 74 2.99 -11.30 2.14
N TYR A 75 2.02 -12.17 1.86
CA TYR A 75 1.27 -12.16 0.61
C TYR A 75 0.17 -11.08 0.64
N ALA A 76 0.20 -10.16 -0.32
CA ALA A 76 -0.70 -9.01 -0.42
C ALA A 76 -2.18 -9.41 -0.51
N GLY A 77 -2.48 -10.49 -1.24
CA GLY A 77 -3.87 -10.93 -1.44
C GLY A 77 -4.59 -11.32 -0.14
N PHE A 78 -3.86 -11.72 0.90
CA PHE A 78 -4.46 -12.04 2.20
C PHE A 78 -4.99 -10.78 2.93
N TYR A 79 -4.32 -9.64 2.76
CA TYR A 79 -4.75 -8.38 3.36
C TYR A 79 -6.06 -7.89 2.73
N SER A 80 -6.17 -7.93 1.41
CA SER A 80 -7.40 -7.54 0.70
C SER A 80 -8.59 -8.39 1.10
N ALA A 81 -8.40 -9.71 1.24
CA ALA A 81 -9.46 -10.62 1.67
C ALA A 81 -9.90 -10.37 3.13
N THR A 82 -8.93 -10.15 4.03
CA THR A 82 -9.20 -9.93 5.45
C THR A 82 -9.93 -8.61 5.70
N ILE A 83 -9.50 -7.53 5.02
CA ILE A 83 -10.15 -6.22 5.11
C ILE A 83 -11.60 -6.29 4.62
N GLY A 84 -11.85 -6.96 3.49
CA GLY A 84 -13.20 -7.15 2.95
C GLY A 84 -14.12 -7.89 3.92
N LEU A 85 -13.63 -8.94 4.58
CA LEU A 85 -14.39 -9.71 5.54
C LEU A 85 -14.73 -8.89 6.80
N VAL A 86 -13.74 -8.17 7.36
CA VAL A 86 -13.95 -7.36 8.58
C VAL A 86 -14.96 -6.24 8.33
N ILE A 87 -14.83 -5.52 7.21
CA ILE A 87 -15.78 -4.45 6.86
C ILE A 87 -17.17 -5.03 6.61
N GLY A 88 -17.26 -6.13 5.85
CA GLY A 88 -18.53 -6.80 5.56
C GLY A 88 -19.28 -7.23 6.83
N LEU A 89 -18.58 -7.86 7.79
CA LEU A 89 -19.17 -8.23 9.07
C LEU A 89 -19.64 -7.01 9.86
N PHE A 90 -18.80 -5.98 9.95
CA PHE A 90 -19.14 -4.78 10.72
C PHE A 90 -20.37 -4.08 10.15
N VAL A 91 -20.45 -3.89 8.83
CA VAL A 91 -21.61 -3.30 8.16
C VAL A 91 -22.86 -4.16 8.35
N THR A 92 -22.73 -5.48 8.25
CA THR A 92 -23.88 -6.40 8.47
C THR A 92 -24.42 -6.28 9.89
N LEU A 93 -23.55 -6.22 10.89
CA LEU A 93 -23.96 -6.05 12.29
C LEU A 93 -24.68 -4.71 12.53
N LEU A 94 -24.19 -3.63 11.91
CA LEU A 94 -24.83 -2.32 11.99
C LEU A 94 -26.23 -2.33 11.36
N ILE A 95 -26.40 -2.99 10.21
CA ILE A 95 -27.70 -3.11 9.54
C ILE A 95 -28.68 -3.92 10.40
N ILE A 96 -28.24 -5.03 10.98
CA ILE A 96 -29.07 -5.86 11.87
C ILE A 96 -29.51 -5.05 13.09
N LEU A 97 -28.58 -4.34 13.73
CA LEU A 97 -28.88 -3.50 14.89
C LEU A 97 -29.91 -2.43 14.52
N PHE A 98 -29.71 -1.74 13.40
CA PHE A 98 -30.65 -0.73 12.91
C PHE A 98 -32.04 -1.32 12.63
N ALA A 99 -32.12 -2.48 11.98
CA ALA A 99 -33.38 -3.17 11.73
C ALA A 99 -34.11 -3.55 13.02
N VAL A 100 -33.39 -4.07 14.03
CA VAL A 100 -33.96 -4.38 15.35
C VAL A 100 -34.52 -3.13 16.02
N ILE A 101 -33.80 -2.01 15.94
CA ILE A 101 -34.27 -0.72 16.47
C ILE A 101 -35.55 -0.27 15.75
N LEU A 102 -35.59 -0.34 14.42
CA LEU A 102 -36.78 0.03 13.65
C LEU A 102 -37.98 -0.83 14.02
N ILE A 103 -37.80 -2.16 14.10
CA ILE A 103 -38.86 -3.09 14.50
C ILE A 103 -39.36 -2.75 15.91
N TRP A 104 -38.44 -2.48 16.85
CA TRP A 104 -38.82 -2.07 18.21
C TRP A 104 -39.67 -0.80 18.20
N TYR A 105 -39.26 0.22 17.45
CA TYR A 105 -40.03 1.47 17.35
C TYR A 105 -41.41 1.23 16.73
N CYS A 106 -41.49 0.48 15.64
CA CYS A 106 -42.76 0.15 15.00
C CYS A 106 -43.69 -0.64 15.92
N CYS A 107 -43.20 -1.68 16.58
CA CYS A 107 -44.01 -2.49 17.50
C CYS A 107 -44.41 -1.73 18.79
N LYS A 108 -43.60 -0.74 19.22
CA LYS A 108 -43.93 0.11 20.36
C LYS A 108 -45.05 1.11 20.04
N GLU A 109 -45.12 1.59 18.80
CA GLU A 109 -46.18 2.52 18.35
C GLU A 109 -47.54 1.82 18.27
N GLU A 110 -47.57 0.56 17.81
CA GLU A 110 -48.81 -0.25 17.75
C GLU A 110 -49.39 -0.56 19.14
N SER A 111 -48.57 -0.64 20.17
CA SER A 111 -49.04 -0.83 21.56
C SER A 111 -49.65 0.43 22.20
N SER A 112 -49.53 1.62 21.60
CA SER A 112 -50.09 2.87 22.15
C SER A 112 -51.46 3.24 21.57
N THR A 113 -52.01 2.44 20.66
CA THR A 113 -53.31 2.68 19.99
C THR A 113 -54.36 1.62 20.35
N ILE A 114 -54.39 1.18 21.62
CA ILE A 114 -55.52 0.45 22.24
C ILE A 114 -55.81 1.12 23.59
#